data_AF-A0A540K908-F1
#
_entry.id   AF-A0A540K908-F1
#
_cell.length_a   1.000
_cell.length_b   1.000
_cell.length_c   1.000
_cell.angle_alpha   90.00
_cell.angle_beta   90.00
_cell.angle_gamma   90.00
#
_symmetry.space_group_name_H-M   'P 1'
#
loop_
_entity.id
_entity.type
_entity.pdbx_description
1 polymer ?
#
loop_
_entity_poly.entity_id
_entity_poly.type
_entity_poly.pdbx_seq_one_letter_code
_entity_poly.pdbx_strand_id
1 'polypeptide(L)'
;MHNQNISSFVDHSINSLSWNFDFRRNLNEVEIEEVARLLQKVENIRLSQSRVDNRRWKLDLSGLFSCKSYRSFLSNNGIVQHFPPSSQIWKSKVPPKAKVLGWLVANRKLNTCDQIQRRSPFICLSPHWCSLCKAKEESFKPHFSPLFLHDSTVVEIVSGG
;
A
#
# COMPACT_ATOMS: atom_id res chain seq x y z
N MET A 1 9.32 -16.90 -0.34
CA MET A 1 8.23 -16.78 -1.34
C MET A 1 8.86 -17.04 -2.70
N HIS A 2 8.52 -18.15 -3.34
CA HIS A 2 9.03 -18.49 -4.66
C HIS A 2 8.26 -17.64 -5.68
N ASN A 3 8.95 -16.85 -6.52
CA ASN A 3 8.28 -16.11 -7.59
C ASN A 3 7.85 -17.12 -8.65
N GLN A 4 6.56 -17.50 -8.62
CA GLN A 4 5.97 -18.33 -9.65
C GLN A 4 5.81 -17.54 -10.95
N ASN A 5 5.89 -18.24 -12.08
CA ASN A 5 5.61 -17.65 -13.38
C ASN A 5 4.10 -17.40 -13.51
N ILE A 6 3.68 -16.33 -14.18
CA ILE A 6 2.27 -16.03 -14.49
C ILE A 6 1.62 -17.22 -15.20
N SER A 7 2.38 -17.94 -16.02
CA SER A 7 1.91 -19.11 -16.73
C SER A 7 1.52 -20.29 -15.81
N SER A 8 1.95 -20.32 -14.55
CA SER A 8 1.51 -21.35 -13.60
C SER A 8 0.07 -21.14 -13.09
N PHE A 9 -0.51 -19.96 -13.31
CA PHE A 9 -1.89 -19.64 -12.94
C PHE A 9 -2.90 -19.97 -14.05
N VAL A 10 -2.46 -20.63 -15.12
CA VAL A 10 -3.33 -21.05 -16.21
C VAL A 10 -3.52 -22.56 -16.13
N ASP A 11 -4.77 -22.99 -16.06
CA ASP A 11 -5.13 -24.39 -16.25
C ASP A 11 -5.21 -24.69 -17.75
N HIS A 12 -4.55 -25.77 -18.15
CA HIS A 12 -4.46 -26.26 -19.53
C HIS A 12 -5.42 -27.43 -19.79
N SER A 13 -6.40 -27.67 -18.92
CA SER A 13 -7.41 -28.69 -19.10
C SER A 13 -8.32 -28.37 -20.31
N ILE A 14 -8.05 -29.10 -21.41
CA ILE A 14 -8.90 -29.33 -22.59
C ILE A 14 -9.51 -28.05 -23.22
N ASN A 15 -8.81 -27.52 -24.22
CA ASN A 15 -9.31 -26.56 -25.23
C ASN A 15 -9.80 -25.18 -24.76
N SER A 16 -9.67 -24.84 -23.48
CA SER A 16 -9.91 -23.47 -23.01
C SER A 16 -8.81 -23.03 -22.03
N LEU A 17 -8.22 -21.87 -22.29
CA LEU A 17 -7.23 -21.26 -21.42
C LEU A 17 -7.97 -20.67 -20.21
N SER A 18 -8.07 -21.41 -19.10
CA SER A 18 -8.79 -20.94 -17.92
C SER A 18 -7.82 -20.47 -16.84
N TRP A 19 -8.07 -19.27 -16.30
CA TRP A 19 -7.23 -18.67 -15.25
C TRP A 19 -7.64 -19.22 -13.89
N ASN A 20 -6.69 -19.81 -13.16
CA ASN A 20 -6.86 -20.28 -11.79
C ASN A 20 -5.88 -19.56 -10.86
N PHE A 21 -6.42 -18.67 -10.02
CA PHE A 21 -5.63 -17.86 -9.07
C PHE A 21 -5.46 -18.49 -7.69
N ASP A 22 -6.09 -19.65 -7.42
CA ASP A 22 -6.02 -20.37 -6.13
C ASP A 22 -6.20 -19.46 -4.90
N PHE A 23 -7.33 -18.77 -4.83
CA PHE A 23 -7.62 -17.85 -3.73
C PHE A 23 -7.72 -18.61 -2.39
N ARG A 24 -6.95 -18.18 -1.38
CA ARG A 24 -6.90 -18.82 -0.05
C ARG A 24 -8.18 -18.72 0.77
N ARG A 25 -9.12 -17.88 0.34
CA ARG A 25 -10.43 -17.66 0.98
C ARG A 25 -11.45 -17.22 -0.05
N ASN A 26 -12.72 -17.25 0.34
CA ASN A 26 -13.80 -16.68 -0.46
C ASN A 26 -13.61 -15.17 -0.64
N LEU A 27 -13.94 -14.70 -1.83
CA LEU A 27 -13.92 -13.28 -2.21
C LEU A 27 -15.21 -12.61 -1.76
N ASN A 28 -15.12 -11.34 -1.38
CA ASN A 28 -16.30 -10.49 -1.17
C ASN A 28 -16.80 -9.88 -2.49
N GLU A 29 -17.94 -9.18 -2.47
CA GLU A 29 -18.56 -8.60 -3.68
C GLU A 29 -17.64 -7.64 -4.45
N VAL A 30 -16.87 -6.79 -3.73
CA VAL A 30 -15.93 -5.85 -4.35
C VAL A 30 -14.76 -6.59 -4.99
N GLU A 31 -14.21 -7.58 -4.28
CA GLU A 31 -13.09 -8.40 -4.77
C GLU A 31 -13.50 -9.24 -6.00
N ILE A 32 -14.75 -9.74 -6.03
CA ILE A 32 -15.30 -10.46 -7.19
C ILE A 32 -15.32 -9.53 -8.41
N GLU A 33 -15.76 -8.29 -8.25
CA GLU A 33 -15.78 -7.31 -9.33
C GLU A 33 -14.35 -6.98 -9.81
N GLU A 34 -13.39 -6.86 -8.89
CA GLU A 34 -11.97 -6.68 -9.24
C GLU A 34 -11.39 -7.86 -10.02
N VAL A 35 -11.72 -9.09 -9.62
CA VAL A 35 -11.30 -10.31 -10.32
C VAL A 35 -11.95 -10.41 -11.70
N ALA A 36 -13.22 -10.04 -11.84
CA ALA A 36 -13.88 -10.00 -13.14
C ALA A 36 -13.20 -8.99 -14.08
N ARG A 37 -12.86 -7.79 -13.59
CA ARG A 37 -12.08 -6.79 -14.36
C ARG A 37 -10.68 -7.29 -14.71
N LEU A 38 -10.05 -8.08 -13.84
CA LEU A 38 -8.77 -8.69 -14.12
C LEU A 38 -8.90 -9.72 -15.25
N LEU A 39 -9.88 -10.64 -15.16
CA LEU A 39 -10.13 -11.68 -16.16
C LEU A 39 -10.34 -11.08 -17.55
N GLN A 40 -11.13 -10.01 -17.67
CA GLN A 40 -11.32 -9.29 -18.95
C GLN A 40 -10.00 -8.75 -19.54
N LYS A 41 -9.07 -8.31 -18.70
CA LYS A 41 -7.77 -7.81 -19.17
C LYS A 41 -6.84 -8.93 -19.63
N VAL A 42 -6.99 -10.13 -19.06
CA VAL A 42 -6.08 -11.25 -19.32
C VAL A 42 -6.63 -12.29 -20.28
N GLU A 43 -7.91 -12.20 -20.65
CA GLU A 43 -8.62 -13.12 -21.55
C GLU A 43 -7.89 -13.35 -22.87
N ASN A 44 -7.35 -12.29 -23.48
CA ASN A 44 -6.67 -12.34 -24.78
C ASN A 44 -5.14 -12.50 -24.68
N ILE A 45 -4.61 -12.73 -23.48
CA ILE A 45 -3.17 -12.88 -23.27
C ILE A 45 -2.76 -14.34 -23.53
N ARG A 46 -1.87 -14.55 -24.49
CA ARG A 46 -1.25 -15.85 -24.75
C ARG A 46 0.09 -15.94 -24.03
N LEU A 47 0.17 -16.79 -23.02
CA LEU A 47 1.40 -17.02 -22.25
C LEU A 47 2.25 -18.11 -22.91
N SER A 48 3.57 -18.05 -22.70
CA SER A 48 4.50 -19.10 -23.09
C SER A 48 5.14 -19.70 -21.85
N GLN A 49 4.88 -21.00 -21.60
CA GLN A 49 5.41 -21.72 -20.44
C GLN A 49 6.94 -21.76 -20.39
N SER A 50 7.60 -21.62 -21.56
CA SER A 50 9.06 -21.69 -21.69
C SER A 50 9.79 -20.41 -21.30
N ARG A 51 9.08 -19.29 -21.09
CA ARG A 51 9.69 -17.98 -20.88
C ARG A 51 9.50 -17.52 -19.44
N VAL A 52 10.56 -17.01 -18.84
CA VAL A 52 10.51 -16.38 -17.53
C VAL A 52 9.86 -15.00 -17.63
N ASP A 53 9.01 -14.67 -16.66
CA ASP A 53 8.41 -13.34 -16.58
C ASP A 53 9.44 -12.25 -16.36
N ASN A 54 9.24 -11.14 -17.06
CA ASN A 54 10.09 -9.97 -16.94
C ASN A 54 9.24 -8.72 -16.74
N ARG A 55 9.55 -7.96 -15.69
CA ARG A 55 8.94 -6.64 -15.47
C ARG A 55 9.52 -5.66 -16.47
N ARG A 56 8.65 -5.00 -17.25
CA ARG A 56 9.03 -3.97 -18.22
C ARG A 56 8.60 -2.59 -17.72
N TRP A 57 9.54 -1.67 -17.73
CA TRP A 57 9.33 -0.27 -17.40
C TRP A 57 8.72 0.46 -18.60
N LYS A 58 7.55 1.10 -18.43
CA LYS A 58 6.84 1.75 -19.54
C LYS A 58 7.35 3.15 -19.89
N LEU A 59 8.13 3.78 -19.00
CA LEU A 59 8.56 5.17 -19.17
C LEU A 59 9.85 5.31 -19.96
N ASP A 60 10.44 4.20 -20.40
CA ASP A 60 11.65 4.19 -21.21
C ASP A 60 11.61 3.06 -22.25
N LEU A 61 12.12 3.34 -23.45
CA LEU A 61 12.08 2.39 -24.57
C LEU A 61 12.94 1.15 -24.34
N SER A 62 13.98 1.25 -23.49
CA SER A 62 14.77 0.07 -23.08
C SER A 62 13.93 -0.96 -22.31
N GLY A 63 12.80 -0.54 -21.75
CA GLY A 63 11.99 -1.35 -20.84
C GLY A 63 12.65 -1.59 -19.48
N LEU A 64 13.79 -0.94 -19.20
CA LEU A 64 14.49 -1.01 -17.93
C LEU A 64 14.12 0.19 -17.05
N PHE A 65 14.03 -0.05 -15.75
CA PHE A 65 13.83 1.02 -14.79
C PHE A 65 15.06 1.92 -14.73
N SER A 66 14.84 3.23 -14.70
CA SER A 66 15.89 4.20 -14.38
C SER A 66 15.33 5.36 -13.56
N CYS A 67 16.09 5.82 -12.56
CA CYS A 67 15.72 7.01 -11.78
C CYS A 67 15.55 8.24 -12.67
N LYS A 68 16.31 8.33 -13.77
CA LYS A 68 16.22 9.42 -14.76
C LYS A 68 14.85 9.45 -15.44
N SER A 69 14.39 8.32 -16.01
CA SER A 69 13.09 8.26 -16.69
C SER A 69 11.94 8.52 -15.71
N TYR A 70 12.01 7.97 -14.49
CA TYR A 70 11.01 8.22 -13.46
C TYR A 70 10.93 9.70 -13.05
N ARG A 71 12.08 10.33 -12.77
CA ARG A 71 12.14 11.75 -12.41
C ARG A 71 11.63 12.63 -13.55
N SER A 72 12.01 12.33 -14.79
CA SER A 72 11.54 13.08 -15.96
C SER A 72 10.02 12.97 -16.13
N PHE A 73 9.45 11.79 -15.89
CA PHE A 73 8.00 11.60 -15.92
C PHE A 73 7.30 12.44 -14.84
N LEU A 74 7.83 12.44 -13.61
CA LEU A 74 7.28 13.25 -12.52
C LEU A 74 7.36 14.75 -12.81
N SER A 75 8.46 15.24 -13.40
CA SER A 75 8.58 16.65 -13.75
C SER A 75 7.70 17.05 -14.93
N ASN A 76 7.56 16.18 -15.94
CA ASN A 76 6.88 16.52 -17.20
C ASN A 76 5.37 16.39 -17.12
N ASN A 77 4.85 15.50 -16.28
CA ASN A 77 3.41 15.30 -16.18
C ASN A 77 2.70 16.35 -15.32
N GLY A 78 3.43 17.32 -14.75
CA GLY A 78 2.84 18.36 -13.90
C GLY A 78 2.11 17.82 -12.67
N ILE A 79 2.22 16.53 -12.38
CA ILE A 79 1.68 15.92 -11.17
C ILE A 79 2.65 16.29 -10.05
N VAL A 80 2.56 17.55 -9.63
CA VAL A 80 2.88 17.90 -8.25
C VAL A 80 1.87 17.11 -7.44
N GLN A 81 2.20 15.87 -7.10
CA GLN A 81 1.50 15.19 -6.02
C GLN A 81 1.70 16.10 -4.82
N HIS A 82 0.66 16.87 -4.51
CA HIS A 82 0.61 17.67 -3.30
C HIS A 82 0.63 16.65 -2.17
N PHE A 83 1.83 16.37 -1.69
CA PHE A 83 2.05 15.58 -0.49
C PHE A 83 2.00 16.56 0.70
N PRO A 84 0.88 16.64 1.41
CA PRO A 84 0.82 17.46 2.62
C PRO A 84 1.72 16.85 3.72
N PRO A 85 2.30 17.69 4.60
CA PRO A 85 3.17 18.81 4.31
C PRO A 85 4.63 18.31 4.15
N SER A 86 4.98 17.80 2.96
CA SER A 86 6.31 17.23 2.67
C SER A 86 7.46 18.19 3.01
N SER A 87 7.35 19.45 2.59
CA SER A 87 8.38 20.46 2.81
C SER A 87 8.59 20.75 4.31
N GLN A 88 7.51 20.86 5.09
CA GLN A 88 7.58 21.11 6.53
C GLN A 88 8.23 19.92 7.26
N ILE A 89 7.83 18.69 6.94
CA ILE A 89 8.37 17.48 7.56
C ILE A 89 9.86 17.35 7.24
N TRP A 90 10.25 17.45 5.98
CA TRP A 90 11.63 17.21 5.57
C TRP A 90 12.59 18.36 5.93
N LYS A 91 12.11 19.61 5.97
CA LYS A 91 12.89 20.80 6.39
C LYS A 91 12.93 21.02 7.90
N SER A 92 12.11 20.33 8.69
CA SER A 92 12.14 20.44 10.16
C SER A 92 13.49 20.02 10.76
N LYS A 93 13.80 20.51 11.97
CA LYS A 93 15.04 20.17 12.70
C LYS A 93 14.95 18.88 13.51
N VAL A 94 13.86 18.11 13.38
CA VAL A 94 13.63 16.89 14.18
C VAL A 94 14.49 15.72 13.68
N PRO A 95 14.72 14.69 14.51
CA PRO A 95 15.45 13.50 14.11
C PRO A 95 14.83 12.78 12.90
N PRO A 96 15.62 12.09 12.06
CA PRO A 96 15.12 11.39 10.88
C PRO A 96 13.96 10.43 11.15
N LYS A 97 13.99 9.72 12.29
CA LYS A 97 12.91 8.81 12.70
C LYS A 97 11.58 9.54 12.92
N ALA A 98 11.62 10.74 13.51
CA ALA A 98 10.43 11.56 13.71
C ALA A 98 9.90 12.14 12.39
N LYS A 99 10.77 12.49 11.44
CA LYS A 99 10.36 12.91 10.08
C LYS A 99 9.63 11.81 9.34
N VAL A 100 10.16 10.58 9.38
CA VAL A 100 9.52 9.41 8.77
C VAL A 100 8.16 9.13 9.42
N LEU A 101 8.07 9.23 10.75
CA LEU A 101 6.79 9.07 11.46
C LEU A 101 5.79 10.14 11.04
N GLY A 102 6.16 11.42 11.08
CA GLY A 102 5.31 12.53 10.63
C GLY A 102 4.87 12.39 9.18
N TRP A 103 5.75 11.89 8.31
CA TRP A 103 5.41 11.55 6.92
C TRP A 103 4.36 10.45 6.81
N LEU A 104 4.49 9.38 7.60
CA LEU A 104 3.50 8.30 7.63
C LEU A 104 2.15 8.77 8.17
N VAL A 105 2.16 9.62 9.20
CA VAL A 105 0.95 10.25 9.77
C VAL A 105 0.26 11.12 8.72
N ALA A 106 1.01 12.03 8.08
CA ALA A 106 0.46 12.95 7.09
C ALA A 106 -0.13 12.21 5.87
N ASN A 107 0.44 11.05 5.51
CA ASN A 107 -0.07 10.20 4.44
C ASN A 107 -1.18 9.22 4.88
N ARG A 108 -1.61 9.24 6.15
CA ARG A 108 -2.53 8.25 6.76
C ARG A 108 -2.10 6.79 6.54
N LYS A 109 -0.79 6.56 6.44
CA LYS A 109 -0.16 5.24 6.20
C LYS A 109 0.48 4.67 7.46
N LEU A 110 0.09 5.17 8.64
CA LEU A 110 0.54 4.57 9.88
C LEU A 110 -0.09 3.18 10.04
N ASN A 111 0.71 2.19 10.41
CA ASN A 111 0.18 0.89 10.80
C ASN A 111 -0.49 1.06 12.16
N THR A 112 -1.78 1.39 12.17
CA THR A 112 -2.59 1.39 13.39
C THR A 112 -2.70 -0.05 13.94
N CYS A 113 -3.01 -0.20 15.23
CA CYS A 113 -3.21 -1.51 15.85
C CYS A 113 -4.16 -2.39 15.02
N ASP A 114 -5.19 -1.81 14.40
CA ASP A 114 -6.11 -2.52 13.52
C ASP A 114 -5.43 -3.12 12.27
N GLN A 115 -4.51 -2.39 11.65
CA GLN A 115 -3.77 -2.88 10.46
C GLN A 115 -2.79 -3.99 10.83
N ILE A 116 -2.22 -3.93 12.03
CA ILE A 116 -1.33 -4.99 12.54
C ILE A 116 -2.16 -6.21 12.95
N GLN A 117 -3.31 -6.02 13.61
CA GLN A 117 -4.26 -7.08 13.97
C GLN A 117 -4.78 -7.83 12.72
N ARG A 118 -5.10 -7.11 11.63
CA ARG A 118 -5.51 -7.73 10.35
C ARG A 118 -4.40 -8.56 9.72
N ARG A 119 -3.14 -8.14 9.86
CA ARG A 119 -1.98 -8.87 9.30
C ARG A 119 -1.47 -9.98 10.21
N SER A 120 -1.79 -9.92 11.50
CA SER A 120 -1.38 -10.91 12.50
C SER A 120 -2.53 -11.20 13.47
N PRO A 121 -3.51 -12.03 13.07
CA PRO A 121 -4.72 -12.30 13.84
C PRO A 121 -4.46 -12.87 15.24
N PHE A 122 -3.30 -13.49 15.44
CA PHE A 122 -2.90 -14.17 16.67
C PHE A 122 -2.27 -13.26 17.73
N ILE A 123 -1.96 -12.00 17.38
CA ILE A 123 -1.44 -11.02 18.34
C ILE A 123 -2.60 -10.09 18.65
N CYS A 124 -3.19 -10.18 19.85
CA CYS A 124 -4.20 -9.22 20.29
C CYS A 124 -3.51 -7.92 20.71
N LEU A 125 -3.52 -6.92 19.83
CA LEU A 125 -2.95 -5.59 20.07
C LEU A 125 -3.99 -4.59 20.60
N SER A 126 -5.20 -5.05 20.91
CA SER A 126 -6.27 -4.24 21.49
C SER A 126 -6.35 -4.42 23.01
N PRO A 127 -5.60 -3.66 23.81
CA PRO A 127 -6.06 -3.32 25.14
C PRO A 127 -7.24 -2.34 25.00
N HIS A 128 -8.35 -2.60 25.68
CA HIS A 128 -9.48 -1.66 25.86
C HIS A 128 -9.10 -0.35 26.61
N TRP A 129 -7.81 0.00 26.65
CA TRP A 129 -7.23 1.10 27.37
C TRP A 129 -5.98 1.62 26.65
N CYS A 130 -5.83 2.94 26.58
CA CYS A 130 -4.62 3.56 26.06
C CYS A 130 -3.46 3.32 27.03
N SER A 131 -2.35 2.75 26.57
CA SER A 131 -1.19 2.44 27.41
C SER A 131 -0.45 3.67 27.93
N LEU A 132 -0.69 4.86 27.36
CA LEU A 132 -0.13 6.13 27.81
C LEU A 132 -1.00 6.84 28.86
N CYS A 133 -2.33 6.82 28.72
CA CYS A 133 -3.24 7.55 29.63
C CYS A 133 -4.10 6.67 30.54
N LYS A 134 -4.07 5.33 30.38
CA LYS A 134 -4.83 4.32 31.15
C LYS A 134 -6.36 4.53 31.23
N ALA A 135 -6.92 5.45 30.46
CA ALA A 135 -8.36 5.67 30.38
C ALA A 135 -9.02 4.56 29.54
N LYS A 136 -10.22 4.11 29.98
CA LYS A 136 -11.08 3.20 29.22
C LYS A 136 -11.88 3.98 28.18
N GLU A 137 -11.94 3.38 26.99
CA GLU A 137 -12.85 3.67 25.88
C GLU A 137 -12.80 5.09 25.29
N GLU A 138 -12.29 5.18 24.06
CA GLU A 138 -12.62 6.29 23.17
C GLU A 138 -13.74 5.84 22.25
N SER A 139 -14.92 6.41 22.48
CA SER A 139 -16.09 6.25 21.62
C SER A 139 -15.73 6.54 20.16
N PHE A 140 -16.13 5.62 19.30
CA PHE A 140 -16.14 5.65 17.85
C PHE A 140 -16.34 7.08 17.29
N LYS A 141 -15.24 7.77 16.99
CA LYS A 141 -15.24 8.95 16.11
C LYS A 141 -14.42 8.61 14.87
N PRO A 142 -14.97 8.70 13.65
CA PRO A 142 -14.25 8.38 12.42
C PRO A 142 -13.26 9.49 11.99
N HIS A 143 -12.81 10.32 12.91
CA HIS A 143 -11.87 11.41 12.66
C HIS A 143 -10.79 11.39 13.73
N PHE A 144 -9.58 11.04 13.30
CA PHE A 144 -8.31 11.18 14.03
C PHE A 144 -8.26 10.47 15.39
N SER A 145 -7.63 9.30 15.41
CA SER A 145 -7.25 8.60 16.64
C SER A 145 -6.36 9.49 17.55
N PRO A 146 -6.77 9.80 18.78
CA PRO A 146 -6.02 10.59 19.76
C PRO A 146 -4.74 9.95 20.31
N LEU A 147 -4.46 8.67 20.00
CA LEU A 147 -3.29 7.95 20.52
C LEU A 147 -1.93 8.64 20.24
N PHE A 148 -1.88 9.57 19.30
CA PHE A 148 -0.66 10.28 18.90
C PHE A 148 -0.65 11.77 19.26
N LEU A 149 -1.71 12.31 19.87
CA LEU A 149 -1.76 13.72 20.30
C LEU A 149 -0.96 13.99 21.59
N HIS A 150 -0.36 12.98 22.22
CA HIS A 150 0.44 13.15 23.44
C HIS A 150 1.90 13.51 23.20
N ASP A 151 2.43 13.37 21.97
CA ASP A 151 3.76 13.87 21.61
C ASP A 151 3.59 15.25 20.96
N SER A 152 3.86 16.30 21.75
CA SER A 152 3.77 17.72 21.34
C SER A 152 4.49 18.00 20.03
N THR A 153 5.55 17.23 19.74
CA THR A 153 6.37 17.37 18.52
C THR A 153 5.63 16.92 17.26
N VAL A 154 4.77 15.90 17.36
CA VAL A 154 4.04 15.35 16.20
C VAL A 154 2.82 16.21 15.87
N VAL A 155 2.17 16.77 16.89
CA VAL A 155 1.03 17.68 16.74
C VAL A 155 1.46 18.96 16.02
N GLU A 156 2.58 19.57 16.40
CA GLU A 156 3.09 20.78 15.73
C GLU A 156 3.45 20.56 14.26
N ILE A 157 3.94 19.38 13.88
CA ILE A 157 4.29 19.05 12.49
C ILE A 157 3.04 18.88 11.61
N VAL A 158 1.94 18.38 12.17
CA VAL A 158 0.69 18.09 11.43
C VAL A 158 -0.27 19.27 11.42
N SER A 159 -0.28 20.09 12.48
CA SER A 159 -1.23 21.19 12.62
C SER A 159 -0.91 22.42 11.79
N GLY A 160 0.33 22.57 11.29
CA GLY A 160 0.76 23.78 10.58
C GLY A 160 0.83 24.97 11.55
N GLY A 161 2.00 25.61 11.61
CA GLY A 161 2.09 26.95 12.19
C GLY A 161 1.40 27.97 11.28
#